data_AF-A0A4S3JBM1-F1
#
_entry.id   AF-A0A4S3JBM1-F1
#
_cell.length_a   1.000
_cell.length_b   1.000
_cell.length_c   1.000
_cell.angle_alpha   90.00
_cell.angle_beta   90.00
_cell.angle_gamma   90.00
#
_symmetry.space_group_name_H-M   'P 1'
#
loop_
_entity.id
_entity.type
_entity.pdbx_description
1 polymer ?
#
loop_
_entity_poly.entity_id
_entity_poly.type
_entity_poly.pdbx_seq_one_letter_code
_entity_poly.pdbx_strand_id
1 'polypeptide(L)'
;SQILMLLKSNMLPIKNLVKQYYQRCAPIIAYPLMKTALDSLPQTIGGPDTADVQGSCLRMFENSSQRLIVHQSMAIEEYYLGITGLNMRWEVIGNILILAAVTLLDIPDTRQLDSDQSQDSSGLCLLGKLLSAADRCKKLCSKEDGNELTICFYYNYCILATLRHDDSGVNLCPLENVSDANQHLVRELWSNVSDLATVIYSGGYNLDPKDGSPLFLRQLRRRCFAATFFVDKTVATFLKRPPLIQSRYCDLTPPFDFDEDEMAKDDFFIGPTAQPVDQNGWAMDRGKLRPITFIRFRFILAIIREQALEVVLTIDKQNLAEQAAFVFPLGYMNISNFLLVAFYRKQRPHGMLAQLPCITARLYGT
;
A
#
# COMPACT_ATOMS: atom_id res chain seq x y z
N SER A 1 -18.36 -11.97 12.33
CA SER A 1 -19.65 -12.28 11.67
C SER A 1 -20.10 -11.16 10.71
N GLN A 2 -20.39 -9.93 11.17
CA GLN A 2 -20.87 -8.83 10.29
C GLN A 2 -19.99 -8.58 9.05
N ILE A 3 -18.65 -8.58 9.20
CA ILE A 3 -17.70 -8.42 8.09
C ILE A 3 -17.84 -9.54 7.04
N LEU A 4 -17.94 -10.79 7.49
CA LEU A 4 -18.08 -11.94 6.57
C LEU A 4 -19.45 -11.96 5.89
N MET A 5 -20.51 -11.54 6.59
CA MET A 5 -21.83 -11.37 5.99
C MET A 5 -21.83 -10.27 4.91
N LEU A 6 -21.14 -9.14 5.16
CA LEU A 6 -20.95 -8.09 4.16
C LEU A 6 -20.28 -8.64 2.90
N LEU A 7 -19.18 -9.38 3.06
CA LEU A 7 -18.47 -10.02 1.95
C LEU A 7 -19.35 -11.03 1.22
N LYS A 8 -20.11 -11.86 1.95
CA LYS A 8 -21.00 -12.88 1.38
C LYS A 8 -22.08 -12.24 0.49
N SER A 9 -22.75 -11.20 1.00
CA SER A 9 -23.83 -10.52 0.28
C SER A 9 -23.35 -9.63 -0.87
N ASN A 10 -22.07 -9.22 -0.89
CA ASN A 10 -21.54 -8.27 -1.88
C ASN A 10 -20.27 -8.79 -2.57
N MET A 11 -20.11 -10.11 -2.65
CA MET A 11 -18.86 -10.73 -3.09
C MET A 11 -18.48 -10.29 -4.50
N LEU A 12 -19.41 -10.37 -5.45
CA LEU A 12 -19.15 -10.01 -6.85
C LEU A 12 -18.83 -8.51 -7.01
N PRO A 13 -19.62 -7.56 -6.45
CA PRO A 13 -19.26 -6.14 -6.44
C PRO A 13 -17.87 -5.88 -5.84
N ILE A 14 -17.55 -6.47 -4.69
CA ILE A 14 -16.25 -6.28 -4.03
C ILE A 14 -15.11 -6.83 -4.90
N LYS A 15 -15.25 -8.04 -5.47
CA LYS A 15 -14.24 -8.60 -6.39
C LYS A 15 -14.02 -7.68 -7.60
N ASN A 16 -15.08 -7.10 -8.16
CA ASN A 16 -14.97 -6.19 -9.30
C ASN A 16 -14.29 -4.87 -8.94
N LEU A 17 -14.65 -4.27 -7.80
CA LEU A 17 -14.00 -3.05 -7.31
C LEU A 17 -12.49 -3.28 -7.08
N VAL A 18 -12.11 -4.38 -6.42
CA VAL A 18 -10.69 -4.69 -6.23
C VAL A 18 -10.00 -4.90 -7.58
N LYS A 19 -10.58 -5.60 -8.55
CA LYS A 19 -9.97 -5.73 -9.88
C LYS A 19 -9.76 -4.38 -10.57
N GLN A 20 -10.71 -3.45 -10.46
CA GLN A 20 -10.58 -2.11 -11.01
C GLN A 20 -9.45 -1.30 -10.33
N TYR A 21 -9.25 -1.48 -9.02
CA TYR A 21 -8.10 -0.90 -8.32
C TYR A 21 -6.77 -1.29 -8.97
N TYR A 22 -6.59 -2.59 -9.24
CA TYR A 22 -5.34 -3.11 -9.83
C TYR A 22 -5.10 -2.66 -11.27
N GLN A 23 -6.15 -2.24 -12.00
CA GLN A 23 -6.02 -1.71 -13.36
C GLN A 23 -5.56 -0.24 -13.39
N ARG A 24 -5.71 0.48 -12.27
CA ARG A 24 -5.61 1.95 -12.24
C ARG A 24 -4.56 2.46 -11.26
N CYS A 25 -4.22 1.68 -10.25
CA CYS A 25 -3.33 2.08 -9.16
C CYS A 25 -2.05 1.25 -9.14
N ALA A 26 -1.07 1.69 -8.35
CA ALA A 26 0.15 0.94 -8.04
C ALA A 26 0.01 0.32 -6.64
N PRO A 27 -0.58 -0.88 -6.50
CA PRO A 27 -0.82 -1.56 -5.23
C PRO A 27 0.48 -1.97 -4.53
N ILE A 28 0.47 -1.99 -3.20
CA ILE A 28 1.54 -2.60 -2.40
C ILE A 28 1.51 -4.13 -2.43
N ILE A 29 0.30 -4.71 -2.52
CA ILE A 29 0.08 -6.16 -2.62
C ILE A 29 0.19 -6.58 -4.09
N ALA A 30 0.91 -7.66 -4.34
CA ALA A 30 1.03 -8.28 -5.66
C ALA A 30 -0.34 -8.77 -6.17
N TYR A 31 -0.63 -8.59 -7.47
CA TYR A 31 -1.92 -9.02 -8.01
C TYR A 31 -2.14 -10.55 -7.91
N PRO A 32 -1.13 -11.40 -8.17
CA PRO A 32 -1.28 -12.86 -7.99
C PRO A 32 -1.78 -13.24 -6.59
N LEU A 33 -1.22 -12.65 -5.53
CA LEU A 33 -1.68 -12.87 -4.16
C LEU A 33 -3.14 -12.44 -3.97
N MET A 34 -3.46 -11.21 -4.38
CA MET A 34 -4.83 -10.70 -4.22
C MET A 34 -5.84 -11.51 -5.04
N LYS A 35 -5.47 -11.93 -6.26
CA LYS A 35 -6.30 -12.79 -7.10
C LYS A 35 -6.58 -14.11 -6.41
N THR A 36 -5.56 -14.79 -5.88
CA THR A 36 -5.72 -16.04 -5.12
C THR A 36 -6.63 -15.84 -3.91
N ALA A 37 -6.47 -14.74 -3.17
CA ALA A 37 -7.33 -14.41 -2.04
C ALA A 37 -8.80 -14.23 -2.47
N LEU A 38 -9.05 -13.42 -3.51
CA LEU A 38 -10.37 -13.15 -4.05
C LEU A 38 -11.06 -14.41 -4.61
N ASP A 39 -10.29 -15.29 -5.28
CA ASP A 39 -10.79 -16.54 -5.85
C ASP A 39 -11.15 -17.57 -4.77
N SER A 40 -10.44 -17.55 -3.63
CA SER A 40 -10.69 -18.44 -2.50
C SER A 40 -11.83 -18.00 -1.55
N LEU A 41 -12.36 -16.77 -1.68
CA LEU A 41 -13.42 -16.23 -0.81
C LEU A 41 -14.65 -17.14 -0.63
N PRO A 42 -15.21 -17.80 -1.66
CA PRO A 42 -16.35 -18.70 -1.50
C PRO A 42 -16.06 -19.86 -0.54
N GLN A 43 -14.84 -20.40 -0.57
CA GLN A 43 -14.41 -21.47 0.33
C GLN A 43 -14.17 -20.95 1.76
N THR A 44 -13.68 -19.71 1.90
CA THR A 44 -13.35 -19.11 3.19
C THR A 44 -14.58 -18.78 4.04
N ILE A 45 -15.63 -18.20 3.44
CA ILE A 45 -16.73 -17.55 4.18
C ILE A 45 -17.74 -18.57 4.77
N GLY A 46 -17.63 -19.84 4.38
CA GLY A 46 -18.49 -20.92 4.87
C GLY A 46 -19.83 -21.03 4.12
N GLY A 47 -20.62 -22.05 4.50
CA GLY A 47 -21.92 -22.37 3.92
C GLY A 47 -23.03 -21.33 4.19
N PRO A 48 -24.30 -21.65 3.86
CA PRO A 48 -25.41 -20.72 3.98
C PRO A 48 -25.65 -20.25 5.43
N ASP A 49 -25.31 -21.07 6.43
CA ASP A 49 -25.75 -20.91 7.81
C ASP A 49 -24.89 -19.97 8.65
N THR A 50 -25.49 -19.34 9.67
CA THR A 50 -24.81 -18.44 10.61
C THR A 50 -23.74 -19.14 11.44
N ALA A 51 -23.95 -20.42 11.76
CA ALA A 51 -22.97 -21.26 12.45
C ALA A 51 -21.69 -21.45 11.62
N ASP A 52 -21.83 -21.65 10.31
CA ASP A 52 -20.68 -21.79 9.39
C ASP A 52 -19.85 -20.50 9.33
N VAL A 53 -20.53 -19.35 9.33
CA VAL A 53 -19.88 -18.03 9.34
C VAL A 53 -19.13 -17.80 10.65
N GLN A 54 -19.66 -18.26 11.78
CA GLN A 54 -18.98 -18.19 13.08
C GLN A 54 -17.74 -19.08 13.11
N GLY A 55 -17.85 -20.34 12.65
CA GLY A 55 -16.71 -21.25 12.54
C GLY A 55 -15.60 -20.67 11.65
N SER A 56 -15.99 -20.02 10.55
CA SER A 56 -15.04 -19.33 9.66
C SER A 56 -14.36 -18.14 10.32
N CYS A 57 -15.08 -17.37 11.15
CA CYS A 57 -14.47 -16.30 11.94
C CYS A 57 -13.42 -16.84 12.92
N LEU A 58 -13.72 -17.93 13.64
CA LEU A 58 -12.82 -18.53 14.62
C LEU A 58 -11.53 -19.03 13.96
N ARG A 59 -11.65 -19.76 12.83
CA ARG A 59 -10.47 -20.18 12.05
C ARG A 59 -9.61 -19.01 11.62
N MET A 60 -10.22 -17.92 11.13
CA MET A 60 -9.45 -16.73 10.74
C MET A 60 -8.76 -16.05 11.94
N PHE A 61 -9.38 -16.07 13.13
CA PHE A 61 -8.73 -15.56 14.34
C PHE A 61 -7.53 -16.42 14.76
N GLU A 62 -7.66 -17.74 14.68
CA GLU A 62 -6.58 -18.69 14.89
C GLU A 62 -5.46 -18.47 13.88
N ASN A 63 -5.78 -18.40 12.59
CA ASN A 63 -4.80 -18.12 11.55
C ASN A 63 -4.08 -16.80 11.82
N SER A 64 -4.81 -15.70 12.04
CA SER A 64 -4.22 -14.39 12.32
C SER A 64 -3.40 -14.36 13.61
N SER A 65 -3.68 -15.20 14.61
CA SER A 65 -2.92 -15.27 15.88
C SER A 65 -1.60 -16.02 15.78
N GLN A 66 -1.46 -16.89 14.80
CA GLN A 66 -0.20 -17.57 14.53
C GLN A 66 0.74 -16.71 13.67
N ARG A 67 2.05 -16.88 13.90
CA ARG A 67 3.10 -16.35 13.03
C ARG A 67 3.05 -17.07 11.68
N LEU A 68 3.43 -16.38 10.61
CA LEU A 68 3.56 -17.00 9.29
C LEU A 68 4.74 -17.96 9.30
N ILE A 69 4.49 -19.20 8.90
CA ILE A 69 5.53 -20.22 8.76
C ILE A 69 6.24 -19.96 7.42
N VAL A 70 7.56 -19.78 7.48
CA VAL A 70 8.39 -19.52 6.30
C VAL A 70 9.63 -20.42 6.35
N HIS A 71 10.03 -20.95 5.20
CA HIS A 71 11.26 -21.74 5.06
C HIS A 71 12.02 -21.32 3.79
N GLN A 72 13.32 -21.65 3.74
CA GLN A 72 14.24 -21.13 2.73
C GLN A 72 13.88 -21.55 1.29
N SER A 73 13.29 -22.75 1.14
CA SER A 73 12.88 -23.34 -0.14
C SER A 73 11.40 -23.12 -0.47
N MET A 74 10.71 -22.22 0.24
CA MET A 74 9.28 -21.98 0.05
C MET A 74 9.03 -21.40 -1.34
N ALA A 75 8.07 -21.99 -2.06
CA ALA A 75 7.58 -21.44 -3.32
C ALA A 75 6.60 -20.29 -3.05
N ILE A 76 6.43 -19.40 -4.02
CA ILE A 76 5.52 -18.26 -3.84
C ILE A 76 4.06 -18.72 -3.74
N GLU A 77 3.68 -19.77 -4.49
CA GLU A 77 2.33 -20.34 -4.46
C GLU A 77 2.04 -20.94 -3.10
N GLU A 78 3.01 -21.63 -2.51
CA GLU A 78 2.90 -22.19 -1.16
C GLU A 78 2.63 -21.08 -0.14
N TYR A 79 3.36 -19.96 -0.23
CA TYR A 79 3.10 -18.80 0.60
C TYR A 79 1.68 -18.24 0.41
N TYR A 80 1.21 -18.11 -0.84
CA TYR A 80 -0.13 -17.61 -1.13
C TYR A 80 -1.23 -18.53 -0.58
N LEU A 81 -1.09 -19.85 -0.74
CA LEU A 81 -2.03 -20.84 -0.19
C LEU A 81 -1.99 -20.87 1.35
N GLY A 82 -0.84 -20.57 1.95
CA GLY A 82 -0.64 -20.45 3.40
C GLY A 82 -1.37 -19.26 4.05
N ILE A 83 -1.90 -18.31 3.26
CA ILE A 83 -2.59 -17.11 3.77
C ILE A 83 -3.97 -16.85 3.15
N THR A 84 -4.46 -17.79 2.34
CA THR A 84 -5.76 -17.70 1.62
C THR A 84 -6.59 -18.98 1.80
N GLY A 85 -7.81 -19.02 1.26
CA GLY A 85 -8.71 -20.17 1.40
C GLY A 85 -9.07 -20.47 2.85
N LEU A 86 -8.78 -21.69 3.31
CA LEU A 86 -9.00 -22.09 4.71
C LEU A 86 -7.97 -21.46 5.67
N ASN A 87 -6.83 -21.01 5.15
CA ASN A 87 -5.78 -20.29 5.89
C ASN A 87 -5.97 -18.76 5.84
N MET A 88 -7.14 -18.29 5.39
CA MET A 88 -7.41 -16.85 5.29
C MET A 88 -7.18 -16.16 6.63
N ARG A 89 -6.56 -14.99 6.57
CA ARG A 89 -6.27 -14.13 7.71
C ARG A 89 -7.09 -12.84 7.67
N TRP A 90 -7.37 -12.24 8.82
CA TRP A 90 -8.06 -10.96 8.93
C TRP A 90 -7.33 -9.82 8.22
N GLU A 91 -6.01 -9.86 8.17
CA GLU A 91 -5.17 -8.90 7.44
C GLU A 91 -5.51 -8.90 5.94
N VAL A 92 -5.72 -10.08 5.34
CA VAL A 92 -6.08 -10.22 3.91
C VAL A 92 -7.49 -9.70 3.65
N ILE A 93 -8.45 -10.09 4.50
CA ILE A 93 -9.83 -9.58 4.41
C ILE A 93 -9.89 -8.07 4.57
N GLY A 94 -9.15 -7.52 5.54
CA GLY A 94 -9.04 -6.08 5.74
C GLY A 94 -8.53 -5.37 4.48
N ASN A 95 -7.49 -5.89 3.84
CA ASN A 95 -6.98 -5.35 2.58
C ASN A 95 -8.03 -5.38 1.45
N ILE A 96 -8.74 -6.49 1.26
CA ILE A 96 -9.82 -6.60 0.26
C ILE A 96 -10.87 -5.49 0.45
N LEU A 97 -11.32 -5.29 1.69
CA LEU A 97 -12.33 -4.29 2.02
C LEU A 97 -11.83 -2.86 1.79
N ILE A 98 -10.59 -2.57 2.20
CA ILE A 98 -9.98 -1.25 2.00
C ILE A 98 -9.83 -0.96 0.51
N LEU A 99 -9.31 -1.88 -0.29
CA LEU A 99 -9.12 -1.66 -1.73
C LEU A 99 -10.46 -1.42 -2.44
N ALA A 100 -11.52 -2.14 -2.06
CA ALA A 100 -12.86 -1.88 -2.57
C ALA A 100 -13.37 -0.48 -2.18
N ALA A 101 -13.18 -0.07 -0.93
CA ALA A 101 -13.59 1.25 -0.45
C ALA A 101 -12.82 2.39 -1.15
N VAL A 102 -11.50 2.24 -1.30
CA VAL A 102 -10.65 3.19 -2.04
C VAL A 102 -11.14 3.34 -3.48
N THR A 103 -11.49 2.24 -4.14
CA THR A 103 -12.02 2.27 -5.51
C THR A 103 -13.32 3.08 -5.61
N LEU A 104 -14.26 2.88 -4.67
CA LEU A 104 -15.52 3.64 -4.63
C LEU A 104 -15.32 5.14 -4.32
N LEU A 105 -14.30 5.47 -3.53
CA LEU A 105 -13.95 6.85 -3.23
C LEU A 105 -13.28 7.54 -4.43
N ASP A 106 -12.34 6.86 -5.07
CA ASP A 106 -11.46 7.41 -6.12
C ASP A 106 -12.12 7.48 -7.50
N ILE A 107 -13.03 6.55 -7.82
CA ILE A 107 -13.65 6.45 -9.14
C ILE A 107 -15.10 6.97 -9.10
N PRO A 108 -15.39 8.12 -9.75
CA PRO A 108 -16.72 8.72 -9.75
C PRO A 108 -17.81 7.81 -10.35
N ASP A 109 -17.47 7.07 -11.42
CA ASP A 109 -18.43 6.27 -12.19
C ASP A 109 -18.86 4.98 -11.46
N THR A 110 -18.03 4.42 -10.57
CA THR A 110 -18.38 3.25 -9.77
C THR A 110 -19.44 3.53 -8.70
N ARG A 111 -19.75 4.80 -8.44
CA ARG A 111 -20.88 5.17 -7.57
C ARG A 111 -22.23 5.00 -8.30
N GLN A 112 -22.22 4.94 -9.63
CA GLN A 112 -23.41 4.80 -10.49
C GLN A 112 -23.68 3.32 -10.87
N LEU A 113 -23.46 2.38 -9.94
CA LEU A 113 -23.89 1.01 -10.14
C LEU A 113 -25.44 0.96 -10.11
N ASP A 114 -26.00 0.73 -11.30
CA ASP A 114 -27.41 0.45 -11.63
C ASP A 114 -28.42 1.62 -11.57
N SER A 115 -28.39 2.48 -12.59
CA SER A 115 -29.57 3.27 -12.98
C SER A 115 -30.51 2.40 -13.82
N ASP A 116 -31.41 1.67 -13.18
CA ASP A 116 -32.70 1.42 -13.85
C ASP A 116 -33.93 1.29 -12.94
N GLN A 117 -33.81 1.10 -11.62
CA GLN A 117 -34.96 1.27 -10.70
C GLN A 117 -34.49 1.78 -9.34
N SER A 118 -34.71 3.07 -9.06
CA SER A 118 -34.66 3.70 -7.72
C SER A 118 -33.54 3.22 -6.77
N GLN A 119 -32.26 3.47 -7.06
CA GLN A 119 -31.14 3.08 -6.17
C GLN A 119 -29.95 4.05 -6.21
N ASP A 120 -30.17 5.35 -5.95
CA ASP A 120 -29.08 6.31 -5.64
C ASP A 120 -28.31 5.96 -4.34
N SER A 121 -28.54 4.75 -3.79
CA SER A 121 -28.17 4.29 -2.45
C SER A 121 -27.31 3.03 -2.40
N SER A 122 -27.08 2.28 -3.50
CA SER A 122 -26.37 0.99 -3.41
C SER A 122 -24.86 1.15 -3.19
N GLY A 123 -24.17 1.96 -4.00
CA GLY A 123 -22.72 2.20 -3.91
C GLY A 123 -22.30 2.96 -2.65
N LEU A 124 -23.04 4.01 -2.26
CA LEU A 124 -22.79 4.77 -1.04
C LEU A 124 -23.10 3.96 0.23
N CYS A 125 -24.17 3.16 0.22
CA CYS A 125 -24.46 2.23 1.33
C CYS A 125 -23.37 1.17 1.45
N LEU A 126 -22.90 0.61 0.33
CA LEU A 126 -21.79 -0.34 0.32
C LEU A 126 -20.50 0.33 0.84
N LEU A 127 -20.20 1.55 0.41
CA LEU A 127 -19.05 2.32 0.91
C LEU A 127 -19.11 2.47 2.43
N GLY A 128 -20.23 2.95 2.99
CA GLY A 128 -20.38 3.10 4.45
C GLY A 128 -20.18 1.78 5.20
N LYS A 129 -20.69 0.66 4.66
CA LYS A 129 -20.47 -0.68 5.21
C LYS A 129 -19.00 -1.11 5.12
N LEU A 130 -18.33 -0.86 4.00
CA LEU A 130 -16.91 -1.16 3.80
C LEU A 130 -16.02 -0.35 4.74
N LEU A 131 -16.30 0.95 4.92
CA LEU A 131 -15.57 1.81 5.85
C LEU A 131 -15.71 1.31 7.29
N SER A 132 -16.95 1.03 7.73
CA SER A 132 -17.20 0.46 9.06
C SER A 132 -16.52 -0.90 9.25
N ALA A 133 -16.49 -1.74 8.21
CA ALA A 133 -15.80 -3.02 8.24
C ALA A 133 -14.28 -2.88 8.31
N ALA A 134 -13.70 -1.91 7.58
CA ALA A 134 -12.27 -1.60 7.62
C ALA A 134 -11.83 -1.13 9.02
N ASP A 135 -12.60 -0.25 9.67
CA ASP A 135 -12.31 0.22 11.04
C ASP A 135 -12.33 -0.93 12.05
N ARG A 136 -13.26 -1.88 11.88
CA ARG A 136 -13.31 -3.10 12.69
C ARG A 136 -12.10 -3.98 12.41
N CYS A 137 -11.74 -4.22 11.15
CA CYS A 137 -10.53 -4.98 10.78
C CYS A 137 -9.27 -4.35 11.38
N LYS A 138 -9.15 -3.02 11.44
CA LYS A 138 -8.00 -2.35 12.08
C LYS A 138 -7.83 -2.80 13.53
N LYS A 139 -8.94 -2.87 14.30
CA LYS A 139 -8.92 -3.36 15.68
C LYS A 139 -8.54 -4.84 15.78
N LEU A 140 -8.94 -5.67 14.80
CA LEU A 140 -8.61 -7.10 14.79
C LEU A 140 -7.15 -7.38 14.38
N CYS A 141 -6.58 -6.52 13.53
CA CYS A 141 -5.22 -6.66 12.99
C CYS A 141 -4.15 -5.95 13.85
N SER A 142 -4.56 -5.25 14.91
CA SER A 142 -3.65 -4.53 15.80
C SER A 142 -2.85 -5.50 16.65
N LYS A 143 -1.60 -5.75 16.25
CA LYS A 143 -0.65 -6.64 16.96
C LYS A 143 0.73 -6.01 16.98
N GLU A 144 1.44 -6.19 18.09
CA GLU A 144 2.82 -5.71 18.26
C GLU A 144 3.78 -6.45 17.32
N ASP A 145 3.59 -7.76 17.11
CA ASP A 145 4.35 -8.60 16.17
C ASP A 145 3.64 -8.70 14.80
N GLY A 146 3.49 -7.59 14.09
CA GLY A 146 2.86 -7.55 12.76
C GLY A 146 3.69 -8.27 11.68
N ASN A 147 3.02 -8.75 10.63
CA ASN A 147 3.67 -9.34 9.45
C ASN A 147 3.55 -8.41 8.21
N GLU A 148 4.04 -8.85 7.04
CA GLU A 148 3.96 -8.10 5.79
C GLU A 148 2.52 -7.77 5.39
N LEU A 149 1.54 -8.62 5.72
CA LEU A 149 0.12 -8.39 5.47
C LEU A 149 -0.44 -7.31 6.41
N THR A 150 0.01 -7.28 7.66
CA THR A 150 -0.26 -6.20 8.61
C THR A 150 0.26 -4.88 8.06
N ILE A 151 1.50 -4.84 7.57
CA ILE A 151 2.08 -3.62 6.95
C ILE A 151 1.24 -3.19 5.74
N CYS A 152 0.91 -4.12 4.84
CA CYS A 152 0.05 -3.82 3.69
C CYS A 152 -1.31 -3.27 4.11
N PHE A 153 -1.92 -3.84 5.15
CA PHE A 153 -3.19 -3.37 5.71
C PHE A 153 -3.07 -1.93 6.20
N TYR A 154 -2.11 -1.63 7.08
CA TYR A 154 -1.94 -0.28 7.65
C TYR A 154 -1.53 0.75 6.58
N TYR A 155 -0.70 0.36 5.60
CA TYR A 155 -0.39 1.20 4.44
C TYR A 155 -1.65 1.55 3.66
N ASN A 156 -2.44 0.55 3.26
CA ASN A 156 -3.68 0.79 2.51
C ASN A 156 -4.70 1.57 3.34
N TYR A 157 -4.73 1.37 4.66
CA TYR A 157 -5.57 2.13 5.58
C TYR A 157 -5.14 3.61 5.65
N CYS A 158 -3.84 3.92 5.59
CA CYS A 158 -3.37 5.30 5.44
C CYS A 158 -3.85 5.92 4.12
N ILE A 159 -3.79 5.18 3.01
CA ILE A 159 -4.33 5.65 1.72
C ILE A 159 -5.83 5.92 1.83
N LEU A 160 -6.59 5.01 2.44
CA LEU A 160 -8.01 5.19 2.69
C LEU A 160 -8.29 6.47 3.49
N ALA A 161 -7.52 6.71 4.56
CA ALA A 161 -7.64 7.91 5.37
C ALA A 161 -7.40 9.18 4.55
N THR A 162 -6.51 9.19 3.55
CA THR A 162 -6.33 10.37 2.67
C THR A 162 -7.51 10.65 1.74
N LEU A 163 -8.39 9.68 1.52
CA LEU A 163 -9.53 9.77 0.60
C LEU A 163 -10.87 9.96 1.34
N ARG A 164 -10.90 9.82 2.67
CA ARG A 164 -12.12 9.99 3.47
C ARG A 164 -12.60 11.45 3.42
N HIS A 165 -13.91 11.61 3.40
CA HIS A 165 -14.60 12.87 3.62
C HIS A 165 -15.22 12.84 5.01
N ASP A 166 -15.32 13.98 5.68
CA ASP A 166 -16.28 14.10 6.77
C ASP A 166 -17.72 14.06 6.20
N ASP A 167 -18.72 13.97 7.08
CA ASP A 167 -20.14 14.00 6.70
C ASP A 167 -20.56 15.30 5.96
N SER A 168 -19.68 16.31 5.86
CA SER A 168 -19.90 17.54 5.08
C SER A 168 -19.41 17.46 3.64
N GLY A 169 -18.83 16.33 3.22
CA GLY A 169 -18.38 16.08 1.84
C GLY A 169 -17.07 16.78 1.48
N VAL A 170 -16.28 17.21 2.47
CA VAL A 170 -15.01 17.91 2.22
C VAL A 170 -13.90 16.89 1.93
N ASN A 171 -13.24 17.05 0.79
CA ASN A 171 -12.04 16.31 0.41
C ASN A 171 -10.88 16.60 1.37
N LEU A 172 -10.22 15.55 1.89
CA LEU A 172 -8.87 15.67 2.48
C LEU A 172 -7.79 16.05 1.45
N CYS A 173 -8.16 16.09 0.18
CA CYS A 173 -7.45 16.83 -0.85
C CYS A 173 -7.98 18.28 -0.87
N PRO A 174 -7.39 19.25 -0.14
CA PRO A 174 -5.95 19.34 0.09
C PRO A 174 -5.55 19.67 1.54
N LEU A 175 -4.53 18.99 2.02
CA LEU A 175 -3.63 19.39 3.14
C LEU A 175 -3.07 20.83 3.03
N GLU A 176 -3.45 21.60 2.00
CA GLU A 176 -3.11 23.02 1.81
C GLU A 176 -3.97 23.95 2.68
N ASN A 177 -5.18 23.55 3.11
CA ASN A 177 -6.09 24.38 3.93
C ASN A 177 -6.59 23.61 5.17
N VAL A 178 -5.68 23.27 6.08
CA VAL A 178 -6.03 22.68 7.38
C VAL A 178 -6.77 23.73 8.22
N SER A 179 -8.09 23.60 8.32
CA SER A 179 -8.92 24.32 9.27
C SER A 179 -9.18 23.49 10.53
N ASP A 180 -9.74 24.11 11.58
CA ASP A 180 -10.14 23.41 12.80
C ASP A 180 -11.12 22.25 12.52
N ALA A 181 -11.95 22.37 11.48
CA ALA A 181 -12.90 21.33 11.08
C ALA A 181 -12.22 20.02 10.65
N ASN A 182 -11.09 20.11 9.94
CA ASN A 182 -10.39 18.94 9.39
C ASN A 182 -9.21 18.46 10.26
N GLN A 183 -8.98 19.09 11.42
CA GLN A 183 -7.87 18.75 12.29
C GLN A 183 -7.95 17.30 12.83
N HIS A 184 -9.17 16.78 13.03
CA HIS A 184 -9.37 15.41 13.48
C HIS A 184 -8.88 14.38 12.45
N LEU A 185 -9.11 14.62 11.16
CA LEU A 185 -8.65 13.76 10.06
C LEU A 185 -7.12 13.78 9.92
N VAL A 186 -6.50 14.96 10.10
CA VAL A 186 -5.04 15.10 10.14
C VAL A 186 -4.45 14.31 11.31
N ARG A 187 -5.09 14.37 12.48
CA ARG A 187 -4.68 13.57 13.66
C ARG A 187 -4.84 12.08 13.40
N GLU A 188 -5.94 11.66 12.79
CA GLU A 188 -6.19 10.26 12.43
C GLU A 188 -5.12 9.75 11.45
N LEU A 189 -4.83 10.48 10.38
CA LEU A 189 -3.80 10.12 9.42
C LEU A 189 -2.43 9.99 10.10
N TRP A 190 -2.04 10.97 10.92
CA TRP A 190 -0.77 10.92 11.66
C TRP A 190 -0.71 9.71 12.61
N SER A 191 -1.80 9.41 13.31
CA SER A 191 -1.89 8.23 14.18
C SER A 191 -1.74 6.94 13.37
N ASN A 192 -2.36 6.84 12.20
CA ASN A 192 -2.24 5.67 11.34
C ASN A 192 -0.80 5.46 10.83
N VAL A 193 -0.10 6.55 10.47
CA VAL A 193 1.32 6.48 10.09
C VAL A 193 2.19 6.09 11.28
N SER A 194 1.85 6.53 12.50
CA SER A 194 2.53 6.12 13.71
C SER A 194 2.34 4.64 14.04
N ASP A 195 1.12 4.12 13.88
CA ASP A 195 0.84 2.68 14.02
C ASP A 195 1.68 1.88 13.00
N LEU A 196 1.72 2.35 11.75
CA LEU A 196 2.51 1.74 10.69
C LEU A 196 4.02 1.77 10.98
N ALA A 197 4.56 2.89 11.46
CA ALA A 197 5.95 3.00 11.88
C ALA A 197 6.28 2.06 13.05
N THR A 198 5.34 1.90 13.98
CA THR A 198 5.47 0.96 15.10
C THR A 198 5.64 -0.47 14.58
N VAL A 199 4.77 -0.89 13.65
CA VAL A 199 4.86 -2.24 13.04
C VAL A 199 6.19 -2.45 12.30
N ILE A 200 6.71 -1.43 11.62
CA ILE A 200 8.02 -1.52 10.95
C ILE A 200 9.14 -1.79 11.96
N TYR A 201 9.20 -1.01 13.04
CA TYR A 201 10.27 -1.14 14.02
C TYR A 201 10.13 -2.40 14.90
N SER A 202 8.92 -2.73 15.36
CA SER A 202 8.70 -3.92 16.20
C SER A 202 8.93 -5.22 15.43
N GLY A 203 8.57 -5.25 14.13
CA GLY A 203 8.81 -6.39 13.26
C GLY A 203 10.22 -6.45 12.66
N GLY A 204 11.08 -5.44 12.90
CA GLY A 204 12.43 -5.37 12.35
C GLY A 204 12.49 -5.17 10.82
N TYR A 205 11.39 -4.69 10.21
CA TYR A 205 11.28 -4.46 8.77
C TYR A 205 12.06 -3.23 8.28
N ASN A 206 12.61 -2.44 9.20
CA ASN A 206 13.55 -1.37 8.88
C ASN A 206 14.93 -1.89 8.44
N LEU A 207 15.24 -3.17 8.67
CA LEU A 207 16.50 -3.80 8.28
C LEU A 207 16.30 -4.77 7.12
N ASP A 208 17.34 -4.95 6.29
CA ASP A 208 17.28 -5.90 5.19
C ASP A 208 17.27 -7.33 5.74
N PRO A 209 16.39 -8.23 5.27
CA PRO A 209 16.28 -9.56 5.86
C PRO A 209 17.56 -10.39 5.67
N LYS A 210 18.09 -10.91 6.78
CA LYS A 210 19.28 -11.79 6.83
C LYS A 210 18.95 -13.23 7.25
N ASP A 211 17.67 -13.59 7.26
CA ASP A 211 17.13 -14.82 7.87
C ASP A 211 17.06 -16.02 6.90
N GLY A 212 17.74 -15.95 5.74
CA GLY A 212 17.69 -17.01 4.72
C GLY A 212 16.33 -17.15 4.04
N SER A 213 15.41 -16.20 4.24
CA SER A 213 14.10 -16.19 3.57
C SER A 213 14.22 -16.28 2.05
N PRO A 214 13.25 -16.92 1.38
CA PRO A 214 13.23 -16.99 -0.08
C PRO A 214 13.20 -15.59 -0.68
N LEU A 215 13.73 -15.48 -1.91
CA LEU A 215 13.94 -14.20 -2.58
C LEU A 215 12.65 -13.37 -2.68
N PHE A 216 11.52 -13.99 -3.04
CA PHE A 216 10.24 -13.28 -3.19
C PHE A 216 9.81 -12.62 -1.87
N LEU A 217 10.02 -13.29 -0.73
CA LEU A 217 9.63 -12.77 0.58
C LEU A 217 10.53 -11.62 0.99
N ARG A 218 11.84 -11.71 0.69
CA ARG A 218 12.77 -10.58 0.87
C ARG A 218 12.35 -9.37 0.04
N GLN A 219 11.93 -9.57 -1.22
CA GLN A 219 11.42 -8.48 -2.05
C GLN A 219 10.09 -7.92 -1.52
N LEU A 220 9.19 -8.76 -1.01
CA LEU A 220 7.95 -8.31 -0.37
C LEU A 220 8.24 -7.43 0.86
N ARG A 221 9.18 -7.83 1.72
CA ARG A 221 9.60 -7.04 2.89
C ARG A 221 10.21 -5.70 2.50
N ARG A 222 11.13 -5.68 1.52
CA ARG A 222 11.70 -4.44 0.96
C ARG A 222 10.62 -3.54 0.37
N ARG A 223 9.63 -4.11 -0.33
CA ARG A 223 8.47 -3.38 -0.86
C ARG A 223 7.64 -2.76 0.25
N CYS A 224 7.34 -3.53 1.30
CA CYS A 224 6.60 -3.08 2.47
C CYS A 224 7.29 -1.91 3.18
N PHE A 225 8.61 -2.02 3.41
CA PHE A 225 9.42 -0.95 3.97
C PHE A 225 9.45 0.27 3.05
N ALA A 226 9.73 0.08 1.76
CA ALA A 226 9.84 1.16 0.78
C ALA A 226 8.55 2.00 0.66
N ALA A 227 7.40 1.34 0.59
CA ALA A 227 6.10 1.99 0.54
C ALA A 227 5.78 2.77 1.83
N THR A 228 6.07 2.15 2.98
CA THR A 228 5.88 2.77 4.29
C THR A 228 6.78 3.99 4.50
N PHE A 229 8.06 3.87 4.18
CA PHE A 229 9.04 4.95 4.27
C PHE A 229 8.61 6.15 3.42
N PHE A 230 8.08 5.92 2.22
CA PHE A 230 7.52 6.99 1.39
C PHE A 230 6.31 7.68 2.04
N VAL A 231 5.36 6.92 2.60
CA VAL A 231 4.19 7.49 3.26
C VAL A 231 4.59 8.34 4.47
N ASP A 232 5.51 7.85 5.32
CA ASP A 232 6.06 8.59 6.45
C ASP A 232 6.60 9.95 6.02
N LYS A 233 7.51 9.98 5.03
CA LYS A 233 8.12 11.25 4.60
C LYS A 233 7.12 12.19 3.97
N THR A 234 6.18 11.63 3.19
CA THR A 234 5.15 12.41 2.52
C THR A 234 4.26 13.10 3.54
N VAL A 235 3.73 12.37 4.52
CA VAL A 235 2.89 12.93 5.58
C VAL A 235 3.67 13.90 6.47
N ALA A 236 4.90 13.57 6.86
CA ALA A 236 5.78 14.45 7.62
C ALA A 236 6.01 15.79 6.91
N THR A 237 6.22 15.76 5.58
CA THR A 237 6.39 16.97 4.77
C THR A 237 5.15 17.85 4.78
N PHE A 238 3.98 17.25 4.50
CA PHE A 238 2.74 18.00 4.45
C PHE A 238 2.37 18.62 5.79
N LEU A 239 2.56 17.86 6.88
CA LEU A 239 2.24 18.33 8.23
C LEU A 239 3.34 19.19 8.86
N LYS A 240 4.49 19.36 8.16
CA LYS A 240 5.69 20.02 8.68
C LYS A 240 6.11 19.46 10.04
N ARG A 241 6.10 18.14 10.16
CA ARG A 241 6.48 17.39 11.37
C ARG A 241 7.75 16.59 11.11
N PRO A 242 8.55 16.29 12.16
CA PRO A 242 9.64 15.33 12.04
C PRO A 242 9.12 13.97 11.56
N PRO A 243 9.78 13.32 10.58
CA PRO A 243 9.44 11.96 10.19
C PRO A 243 9.56 10.96 11.35
N LEU A 244 8.73 9.92 11.34
CA LEU A 244 8.71 8.88 12.38
C LEU A 244 9.79 7.82 12.13
N ILE A 245 10.09 7.49 10.87
CA ILE A 245 11.02 6.39 10.52
C ILE A 245 12.35 6.94 10.04
N GLN A 246 13.30 7.20 10.92
CA GLN A 246 14.54 7.88 10.52
C GLN A 246 15.46 6.96 9.70
N SER A 247 15.93 7.42 8.53
CA SER A 247 16.83 6.64 7.66
C SER A 247 18.09 6.14 8.35
N ARG A 248 18.63 6.91 9.31
CA ARG A 248 19.84 6.53 10.06
C ARG A 248 19.74 5.21 10.83
N TYR A 249 18.52 4.71 11.06
CA TYR A 249 18.26 3.43 11.72
C TYR A 249 17.70 2.36 10.76
N CYS A 250 17.82 2.57 9.45
CA CYS A 250 17.23 1.70 8.45
C CYS A 250 18.23 1.28 7.37
N ASP A 251 18.07 0.06 6.87
CA ASP A 251 18.75 -0.39 5.66
C ASP A 251 17.98 0.14 4.44
N LEU A 252 18.56 1.13 3.74
CA LEU A 252 17.91 1.78 2.60
C LEU A 252 18.05 1.00 1.29
N THR A 253 17.90 -0.33 1.33
CA THR A 253 17.99 -1.17 0.14
C THR A 253 16.65 -1.22 -0.59
N PRO A 254 16.54 -0.63 -1.80
CA PRO A 254 15.29 -0.61 -2.54
C PRO A 254 14.90 -2.00 -3.10
N PRO A 255 13.59 -2.30 -3.24
CA PRO A 255 13.12 -3.57 -3.82
C PRO A 255 13.43 -3.64 -5.32
N PHE A 256 13.89 -4.78 -5.82
CA PHE A 256 14.14 -4.98 -7.25
C PHE A 256 12.85 -4.81 -8.06
N ASP A 257 12.99 -4.24 -9.25
CA ASP A 257 11.88 -4.09 -10.20
C ASP A 257 11.67 -5.40 -10.99
N PHE A 258 11.33 -6.47 -10.26
CA PHE A 258 10.99 -7.75 -10.85
C PHE A 258 9.55 -7.78 -11.32
N ASP A 259 9.32 -8.52 -12.40
CA ASP A 259 7.98 -8.92 -12.79
C ASP A 259 7.45 -9.96 -11.80
N GLU A 260 6.29 -9.71 -11.22
CA GLU A 260 5.72 -10.58 -10.20
C GLU A 260 5.28 -11.93 -10.78
N ASP A 261 4.79 -11.91 -12.02
CA ASP A 261 4.37 -13.14 -12.71
C ASP A 261 5.59 -13.97 -13.12
N GLU A 262 6.74 -13.35 -13.36
CA GLU A 262 7.99 -14.08 -13.59
C GLU A 262 8.61 -14.58 -12.30
N MET A 263 8.59 -13.78 -11.23
CA MET A 263 9.07 -14.17 -9.90
C MET A 263 8.29 -15.35 -9.32
N ALA A 264 7.06 -15.57 -9.79
CA ALA A 264 6.24 -16.70 -9.39
C ALA A 264 6.59 -18.02 -10.08
N LYS A 265 7.39 -18.02 -11.15
CA LYS A 265 7.72 -19.25 -11.84
C LYS A 265 8.73 -20.07 -11.03
N ASP A 266 8.56 -21.39 -11.01
CA ASP A 266 9.46 -22.33 -10.32
C ASP A 266 10.92 -22.22 -10.77
N ASP A 267 11.16 -21.73 -12.00
CA ASP A 267 12.48 -21.56 -12.61
C ASP A 267 13.09 -20.16 -12.41
N PHE A 268 12.45 -19.29 -11.62
CA PHE A 268 12.95 -17.93 -11.39
C PHE A 268 14.29 -17.94 -10.64
N PHE A 269 15.35 -17.59 -11.36
CA PHE A 269 16.71 -17.60 -10.84
C PHE A 269 17.45 -16.29 -11.18
N ILE A 270 18.07 -15.66 -10.17
CA ILE A 270 19.01 -14.56 -10.38
C ILE A 270 20.39 -15.17 -10.63
N GLY A 271 20.71 -15.41 -11.89
CA GLY A 271 22.03 -15.90 -12.30
C GLY A 271 23.05 -14.79 -12.57
N PRO A 272 24.34 -15.14 -12.67
CA PRO A 272 25.40 -14.18 -13.01
C PRO A 272 25.32 -13.67 -14.46
N THR A 273 24.65 -14.38 -15.37
CA THR A 273 24.64 -14.12 -16.82
C THR A 273 23.31 -13.62 -17.37
N ALA A 274 22.21 -13.77 -16.64
CA ALA A 274 20.87 -13.31 -17.03
C ALA A 274 20.21 -12.62 -15.84
N GLN A 275 20.56 -11.35 -15.62
CA GLN A 275 19.92 -10.54 -14.60
C GLN A 275 18.71 -9.82 -15.22
N PRO A 276 17.49 -10.04 -14.72
CA PRO A 276 16.30 -9.33 -15.22
C PRO A 276 16.32 -7.83 -14.86
N VAL A 277 17.27 -7.42 -14.01
CA VAL A 277 17.47 -6.05 -13.54
C VAL A 277 18.90 -5.56 -13.79
N ASP A 278 19.07 -4.25 -13.88
CA ASP A 278 20.37 -3.58 -14.01
C ASP A 278 21.14 -3.55 -12.67
N GLN A 279 22.35 -2.98 -12.70
CA GLN A 279 23.19 -2.78 -11.50
C GLN A 279 22.51 -1.96 -10.39
N ASN A 280 21.54 -1.13 -10.77
CA ASN A 280 20.75 -0.29 -9.88
C ASN A 280 19.39 -0.94 -9.58
N GLY A 281 19.19 -2.23 -9.87
CA GLY A 281 17.97 -2.97 -9.57
C GLY A 281 16.71 -2.58 -10.34
N TRP A 282 16.82 -1.82 -11.44
CA TRP A 282 15.71 -1.49 -12.34
C TRP A 282 15.54 -2.55 -13.41
N ALA A 283 14.31 -2.75 -13.87
CA ALA A 283 14.03 -3.73 -14.91
C ALA A 283 14.78 -3.39 -16.21
N MET A 284 15.39 -4.39 -16.83
CA MET A 284 16.10 -4.22 -18.10
C MET A 284 15.16 -4.12 -19.31
N ASP A 285 13.91 -4.56 -19.17
CA ASP A 285 12.90 -4.50 -20.22
C ASP A 285 12.27 -3.09 -20.32
N ARG A 286 12.98 -2.22 -21.04
CA ARG A 286 12.62 -0.81 -21.24
C ARG A 286 11.15 -0.66 -21.68
N GLY A 287 10.41 0.21 -20.99
CA GLY A 287 9.08 0.68 -21.39
C GLY A 287 7.89 0.05 -20.65
N LYS A 288 8.09 -1.01 -19.86
CA LYS A 288 7.03 -1.56 -19.00
C LYS A 288 7.13 -0.96 -17.60
N LEU A 289 6.14 -0.17 -17.21
CA LEU A 289 6.02 0.31 -15.84
C LEU A 289 5.15 -0.65 -15.03
N ARG A 290 5.73 -1.17 -13.94
CA ARG A 290 5.06 -2.07 -13.01
C ARG A 290 4.71 -1.32 -11.72
N PRO A 291 3.77 -1.81 -10.90
CA PRO A 291 3.52 -1.25 -9.57
C PRO A 291 4.80 -1.08 -8.74
N ILE A 292 5.70 -2.07 -8.79
CA ILE A 292 6.97 -2.03 -8.06
C ILE A 292 7.93 -0.95 -8.58
N THR A 293 7.93 -0.65 -9.89
CA THR A 293 8.68 0.48 -10.46
C THR A 293 8.31 1.80 -9.76
N PHE A 294 7.01 2.04 -9.54
CA PHE A 294 6.54 3.24 -8.84
C PHE A 294 6.89 3.24 -7.35
N ILE A 295 6.80 2.10 -6.67
CA ILE A 295 7.19 1.98 -5.25
C ILE A 295 8.69 2.27 -5.09
N ARG A 296 9.52 1.69 -5.95
CA ARG A 296 10.98 1.92 -5.99
C ARG A 296 11.31 3.39 -6.23
N PHE A 297 10.67 4.01 -7.21
CA PHE A 297 10.84 5.44 -7.50
C PHE A 297 10.44 6.32 -6.31
N ARG A 298 9.28 6.07 -5.71
CA ARG A 298 8.77 6.79 -4.55
C ARG A 298 9.70 6.67 -3.34
N PHE A 299 10.30 5.50 -3.14
CA PHE A 299 11.27 5.29 -2.07
C PHE A 299 12.53 6.14 -2.24
N ILE A 300 13.10 6.19 -3.44
CA ILE A 300 14.26 7.05 -3.74
C ILE A 300 13.90 8.53 -3.50
N LEU A 301 12.71 8.96 -3.93
CA LEU A 301 12.23 10.32 -3.63
C LEU A 301 12.05 10.58 -2.13
N ALA A 302 11.66 9.57 -1.35
CA ALA A 302 11.50 9.70 0.09
C ALA A 302 12.83 9.94 0.80
N ILE A 303 13.92 9.32 0.34
CA ILE A 303 15.26 9.54 0.89
C ILE A 303 15.67 11.01 0.69
N ILE A 304 15.50 11.54 -0.52
CA ILE A 304 15.78 12.96 -0.83
C ILE A 304 14.87 13.89 0.00
N ARG A 305 13.59 13.51 0.15
CA ARG A 305 12.63 14.28 0.93
C ARG A 305 12.99 14.35 2.42
N GLU A 306 13.49 13.27 3.00
CA GLU A 306 13.94 13.29 4.39
C GLU A 306 15.12 14.24 4.59
N GLN A 307 16.11 14.21 3.70
CA GLN A 307 17.24 15.14 3.73
C GLN A 307 16.77 16.60 3.65
N ALA A 308 15.82 16.89 2.77
CA ALA A 308 15.22 18.22 2.67
C ALA A 308 14.45 18.61 3.95
N LEU A 309 13.72 17.67 4.56
CA LEU A 309 13.00 17.91 5.82
C LEU A 309 13.93 18.18 6.98
N GLU A 310 15.06 17.48 7.08
CA GLU A 310 16.07 17.74 8.11
C GLU A 310 16.53 19.21 8.04
N VAL A 311 16.83 19.74 6.85
CA VAL A 311 17.20 21.16 6.68
C VAL A 311 16.06 22.11 7.09
N VAL A 312 14.83 21.82 6.66
CA VAL A 312 13.67 22.71 6.91
C VAL A 312 13.25 22.73 8.38
N LEU A 313 13.36 21.61 9.09
CA LEU A 313 12.91 21.45 10.48
C LEU A 313 14.00 21.75 11.51
N THR A 314 15.26 21.95 11.08
CA THR A 314 16.36 22.27 11.99
C THR A 314 16.11 23.61 12.70
N ILE A 315 16.26 23.61 14.03
CA ILE A 315 16.07 24.80 14.88
C ILE A 315 17.17 25.83 14.63
N ASP A 316 18.41 25.35 14.46
CA ASP A 316 19.56 26.19 14.11
C ASP A 316 19.57 26.49 12.61
N LYS A 317 19.32 27.77 12.30
CA LYS A 317 19.24 28.27 10.92
C LYS A 317 20.57 28.81 10.39
N GLN A 318 21.65 28.68 11.16
CA GLN A 318 22.98 29.05 10.67
C GLN A 318 23.36 28.13 9.50
N ASN A 319 23.92 28.71 8.43
CA ASN A 319 24.37 28.00 7.23
C ASN A 319 23.29 27.21 6.45
N LEU A 320 22.02 27.63 6.54
CA LEU A 320 20.90 27.05 5.76
C LEU A 320 21.22 26.93 4.26
N ALA A 321 21.90 27.91 3.67
CA ALA A 321 22.27 27.90 2.26
C ALA A 321 23.28 26.79 1.91
N GLU A 322 24.22 26.51 2.81
CA GLU A 322 25.23 25.44 2.64
C GLU A 322 24.61 24.05 2.87
N GLN A 323 23.76 23.92 3.89
CA GLN A 323 23.01 22.69 4.16
C GLN A 323 22.04 22.36 3.01
N ALA A 324 21.33 23.36 2.50
CA ALA A 324 20.52 23.27 1.30
C ALA A 324 21.37 22.80 0.10
N ALA A 325 22.52 23.44 -0.15
CA ALA A 325 23.39 23.10 -1.28
C ALA A 325 23.88 21.64 -1.23
N PHE A 326 24.01 21.02 -0.05
CA PHE A 326 24.35 19.61 0.13
C PHE A 326 23.20 18.64 -0.22
N VAL A 327 21.95 19.08 -0.07
CA VAL A 327 20.75 18.33 -0.50
C VAL A 327 20.50 18.48 -2.01
N PHE A 328 20.84 19.64 -2.58
CA PHE A 328 20.56 20.03 -3.97
C PHE A 328 21.56 19.65 -5.09
N PRO A 329 22.65 18.86 -4.92
CA PRO A 329 23.50 18.48 -6.07
C PRO A 329 22.80 17.53 -7.05
N LEU A 330 21.66 16.94 -6.67
CA LEU A 330 20.88 16.01 -7.47
C LEU A 330 19.70 16.77 -8.10
N GLY A 331 19.78 17.04 -9.41
CA GLY A 331 18.83 17.81 -10.24
C GLY A 331 17.40 17.27 -10.37
N TYR A 332 16.83 16.67 -9.33
CA TYR A 332 15.54 15.97 -9.31
C TYR A 332 14.38 16.82 -8.74
N MET A 333 14.61 18.06 -8.29
CA MET A 333 13.56 18.91 -7.70
C MET A 333 12.51 19.44 -8.70
N ASN A 334 12.86 19.60 -9.98
CA ASN A 334 11.86 19.89 -11.02
C ASN A 334 10.98 18.66 -11.34
N ILE A 335 11.43 17.47 -10.98
CA ILE A 335 10.68 16.22 -11.10
C ILE A 335 9.81 16.02 -9.86
N SER A 336 10.33 16.29 -8.65
CA SER A 336 9.61 16.01 -7.40
C SER A 336 8.35 16.85 -7.21
N ASN A 337 8.37 18.16 -7.50
CA ASN A 337 7.19 19.03 -7.36
C ASN A 337 6.21 18.90 -8.53
N PHE A 338 6.70 18.76 -9.76
CA PHE A 338 5.83 18.52 -10.93
C PHE A 338 5.17 17.14 -10.83
N LEU A 339 5.91 16.10 -10.43
CA LEU A 339 5.35 14.78 -10.18
C LEU A 339 4.55 14.74 -8.89
N LEU A 340 4.90 15.42 -7.79
CA LEU A 340 3.99 15.48 -6.63
C LEU A 340 2.68 16.11 -7.03
N VAL A 341 2.71 17.29 -7.64
CA VAL A 341 1.48 18.00 -8.03
C VAL A 341 0.75 17.25 -9.14
N ALA A 342 1.42 16.57 -10.07
CA ALA A 342 0.75 15.74 -11.06
C ALA A 342 0.20 14.42 -10.50
N PHE A 343 0.93 13.74 -9.59
CA PHE A 343 0.47 12.52 -8.91
C PHE A 343 -0.61 12.81 -7.84
N TYR A 344 -0.62 14.00 -7.22
CA TYR A 344 -1.63 14.41 -6.23
C TYR A 344 -2.83 15.14 -6.88
N ARG A 345 -2.64 16.12 -7.78
CA ARG A 345 -3.77 16.78 -8.47
C ARG A 345 -4.47 15.89 -9.48
N LYS A 346 -3.82 14.83 -9.96
CA LYS A 346 -4.42 13.83 -10.86
C LYS A 346 -4.25 12.41 -10.33
N GLN A 347 -4.80 12.14 -9.15
CA GLN A 347 -5.28 10.79 -8.81
C GLN A 347 -6.45 10.32 -9.70
N ARG A 348 -6.83 11.06 -10.77
CA ARG A 348 -7.62 10.44 -11.85
C ARG A 348 -6.71 9.52 -12.68
N PRO A 349 -7.06 8.23 -12.85
CA PRO A 349 -6.28 7.25 -13.62
C PRO A 349 -5.88 7.72 -15.03
N HIS A 350 -6.68 8.60 -15.65
CA HIS A 350 -6.40 9.16 -16.97
C HIS A 350 -5.20 10.13 -17.02
N GLY A 351 -4.75 10.67 -15.88
CA GLY A 351 -3.59 11.57 -15.81
C GLY A 351 -2.25 10.86 -15.75
N MET A 352 -2.22 9.63 -15.22
CA MET A 352 -1.01 8.85 -15.03
C MET A 352 -0.44 8.35 -16.38
N LEU A 353 -1.31 7.90 -17.28
CA LEU A 353 -0.96 7.47 -18.64
C LEU A 353 -0.49 8.62 -19.55
N ALA A 354 -0.94 9.84 -19.30
CA ALA A 354 -0.56 11.01 -20.11
C ALA A 354 0.86 11.54 -19.82
N GLN A 355 1.43 11.24 -18.65
CA GLN A 355 2.79 11.67 -18.26
C GLN A 355 3.83 10.55 -18.28
N LEU A 356 3.39 9.32 -18.58
CA LEU A 356 4.23 8.13 -18.71
C LEU A 356 5.48 8.37 -19.59
N PRO A 357 5.38 9.01 -20.77
CA PRO A 357 6.53 9.24 -21.67
C PRO A 357 7.60 10.16 -21.07
N CYS A 358 7.21 11.19 -20.31
CA CYS A 358 8.15 12.12 -19.67
C CYS A 358 8.86 11.50 -18.45
N ILE A 359 8.18 10.58 -17.76
CA ILE A 359 8.72 9.84 -16.62
C ILE A 359 9.67 8.74 -17.10
N THR A 360 9.29 7.99 -18.14
CA THR A 360 10.17 6.97 -18.74
C THR A 360 11.42 7.57 -19.38
N ALA A 361 11.31 8.70 -20.08
CA ALA A 361 12.48 9.35 -20.69
C ALA A 361 13.53 9.80 -19.65
N ARG A 362 13.07 10.27 -18.48
CA ARG A 362 13.97 10.71 -17.39
C ARG A 362 14.47 9.58 -16.50
N LEU A 363 13.73 8.48 -16.37
CA LEU A 363 14.18 7.31 -15.59
C LEU A 363 15.12 6.39 -16.38
N TYR A 364 14.89 6.23 -17.68
CA TYR A 364 15.68 5.35 -18.54
C TYR A 364 16.70 6.08 -19.41
N GLY A 365 16.79 7.40 -19.30
CA GLY A 365 17.75 8.24 -20.03
C GLY A 365 17.60 8.13 -21.55
N THR A 366 16.47 8.58 -22.09
CA THR A 366 16.29 8.80 -23.54
C THR A 366 16.23 10.29 -23.86
#